data_AF-K1RQC8-F1
#
_entry.id   AF-K1RQC8-F1
#
_cell.length_a   1.000
_cell.length_b   1.000
_cell.length_c   1.000
_cell.angle_alpha   90.00
_cell.angle_beta   90.00
_cell.angle_gamma   90.00
#
_symmetry.space_group_name_H-M   'P 1'
#
loop_
_entity.id
_entity.type
_entity.pdbx_description
1 polymer ?
#
loop_
_entity_poly.entity_id
_entity_poly.type
_entity_poly.pdbx_seq_one_letter_code
_entity_poly.pdbx_strand_id
1 'polypeptide(L)'
;MGAVIWRVHWGLDACFESHATQPRATLIDNCTGGFMQSRQGGDYNQLPNHLDDLTIWNMYSERSRTASGNSAPAGVFDWWRIGFKGWKFLPPVIVGFHGEPLNFVQEQVKLDESNGTPVEPQSLYEAQLEKRLG
;
A
#
# COMPACT_ATOMS: atom_id res chain seq x y z
N MET A 1 -2.39 16.47 2.34
CA MET A 1 -2.95 16.55 0.97
C MET A 1 -3.54 15.19 0.63
N GLY A 2 -4.71 15.15 -0.02
CA GLY A 2 -5.35 13.91 -0.45
C GLY A 2 -5.02 13.61 -1.92
N ALA A 3 -4.69 12.37 -2.25
CA ALA A 3 -4.42 11.94 -3.63
C ALA A 3 -5.13 10.61 -3.93
N VAL A 4 -5.63 10.48 -5.16
CA VAL A 4 -6.13 9.20 -5.69
C VAL A 4 -5.23 8.81 -6.85
N ILE A 5 -4.62 7.63 -6.75
CA ILE A 5 -3.92 6.99 -7.85
C ILE A 5 -4.87 5.92 -8.37
N TRP A 6 -5.50 6.19 -9.51
CA TRP A 6 -6.62 5.41 -10.02
C TRP A 6 -6.25 4.73 -11.33
N ARG A 7 -6.42 3.40 -11.39
CA ARG A 7 -6.21 2.57 -12.60
C ARG A 7 -4.84 2.78 -13.25
N VAL A 8 -3.81 2.96 -12.45
CA VAL A 8 -2.43 3.09 -12.92
C VAL A 8 -1.78 1.71 -12.98
N HIS A 9 -1.07 1.45 -14.08
CA HIS A 9 -0.18 0.30 -14.22
C HIS A 9 1.28 0.76 -14.17
N TRP A 10 2.05 0.27 -13.20
CA TRP A 10 3.49 0.53 -13.10
C TRP A 10 4.32 -0.75 -13.25
N GLY A 11 5.63 -0.58 -13.45
CA GLY A 11 6.54 -1.70 -13.73
C GLY A 11 6.71 -2.71 -12.59
N LEU A 12 7.28 -3.85 -12.93
CA LEU A 12 7.43 -5.02 -12.04
C LEU A 12 8.50 -4.87 -10.94
N ASP A 13 9.41 -3.90 -11.05
CA ASP A 13 10.47 -3.64 -10.05
C ASP A 13 10.25 -2.30 -9.32
N ALA A 14 8.98 -1.97 -9.10
CA ALA A 14 8.51 -0.75 -8.44
C ALA A 14 7.51 -1.09 -7.32
N CYS A 15 6.99 -0.06 -6.67
CA CYS A 15 5.91 -0.14 -5.71
C CYS A 15 5.10 1.15 -5.78
N PHE A 16 3.96 1.22 -5.10
CA PHE A 16 3.11 2.41 -5.12
C PHE A 16 3.89 3.66 -4.65
N GLU A 17 3.55 4.80 -5.24
CA GLU A 17 4.22 6.08 -4.97
C GLU A 17 4.06 6.48 -3.50
N SER A 18 5.19 6.62 -2.80
CA SER A 18 5.23 7.22 -1.47
C SER A 18 6.56 7.91 -1.22
N HIS A 19 6.50 9.12 -0.66
CA HIS A 19 7.64 9.91 -0.26
C HIS A 19 7.42 10.46 1.16
N ALA A 20 8.51 10.51 1.92
CA ALA A 20 8.61 11.26 3.17
C ALA A 20 8.40 12.78 2.93
N THR A 21 8.12 13.57 3.98
CA THR A 21 8.02 15.07 4.04
C THR A 21 6.63 15.63 4.29
N GLN A 22 5.55 14.99 3.85
CA GLN A 22 4.21 15.59 3.99
C GLN A 22 3.13 14.59 4.43
N PRO A 23 2.17 15.01 5.26
CA PRO A 23 0.99 14.21 5.57
C PRO A 23 0.18 13.97 4.28
N ARG A 24 0.04 12.69 3.92
CA ARG A 24 -0.71 12.23 2.76
C ARG A 24 -1.89 11.39 3.22
N ALA A 25 -3.01 11.58 2.54
CA ALA A 25 -4.11 10.63 2.50
C ALA A 25 -4.15 10.11 1.07
N THR A 26 -3.76 8.86 0.85
CA THR A 26 -3.60 8.31 -0.49
C THR A 26 -4.51 7.12 -0.66
N LEU A 27 -5.32 7.15 -1.71
CA LEU A 27 -6.07 6.01 -2.18
C LEU A 27 -5.35 5.45 -3.42
N ILE A 28 -4.83 4.23 -3.31
CA ILE A 28 -4.34 3.41 -4.43
C ILE A 28 -5.52 2.53 -4.85
N ASP A 29 -6.12 2.83 -5.98
CA ASP A 29 -7.41 2.24 -6.37
C ASP A 29 -7.33 1.55 -7.72
N ASN A 30 -7.59 0.25 -7.70
CA ASN A 30 -7.62 -0.62 -8.88
C ASN A 30 -6.36 -0.49 -9.75
N CYS A 31 -5.20 -0.42 -9.09
CA CYS A 31 -3.90 -0.31 -9.75
C CYS A 31 -3.26 -1.68 -9.97
N THR A 32 -2.30 -1.73 -10.88
CA THR A 32 -1.56 -2.95 -11.25
C THR A 32 -0.06 -2.70 -11.24
N GLY A 33 0.73 -3.68 -10.83
CA GLY A 33 2.19 -3.64 -11.02
C GLY A 33 2.97 -4.36 -9.91
N GLY A 34 4.24 -3.99 -9.74
CA GLY A 34 5.06 -4.48 -8.63
C GLY A 34 4.59 -3.99 -7.26
N PHE A 35 4.76 -4.81 -6.23
CA PHE A 35 4.55 -4.48 -4.83
C PHE A 35 5.78 -4.88 -4.01
N MET A 36 6.82 -4.05 -4.15
CA MET A 36 8.14 -4.31 -3.61
C MET A 36 8.38 -3.53 -2.33
N GLN A 37 8.77 -4.25 -1.27
CA GLN A 37 9.21 -3.58 -0.06
C GLN A 37 10.55 -2.86 -0.27
N SER A 38 10.73 -1.71 0.38
CA SER A 38 11.95 -0.89 0.30
C SER A 38 12.28 -0.34 -1.11
N ARG A 39 11.27 -0.20 -1.98
CA ARG A 39 11.42 0.46 -3.29
C ARG A 39 10.86 1.87 -3.36
N GLN A 40 10.45 2.43 -2.22
CA GLN A 40 9.96 3.79 -2.12
C GLN A 40 11.01 4.74 -1.56
N GLY A 41 11.08 5.92 -2.17
CA GLY A 41 12.02 6.97 -1.81
C GLY A 41 11.55 7.78 -0.60
N GLY A 42 12.35 8.79 -0.24
CA GLY A 42 12.03 9.71 0.85
C GLY A 42 13.26 10.00 1.71
N ASP A 43 13.41 11.26 2.08
CA ASP A 43 14.48 11.67 2.99
C ASP A 43 14.25 11.08 4.39
N TYR A 44 15.27 10.44 4.94
CA TYR A 44 15.21 9.84 6.28
C TYR A 44 14.99 10.84 7.42
N ASN A 45 15.21 12.13 7.18
CA ASN A 45 14.94 13.21 8.14
C ASN A 45 13.50 13.73 8.04
N GLN A 46 12.71 13.20 7.10
CA GLN A 46 11.35 13.64 6.78
C GLN A 46 10.31 12.52 6.99
N LEU A 47 10.74 11.40 7.56
CA LEU A 47 9.87 10.25 7.87
C LEU A 47 8.77 10.65 8.86
N PRO A 48 7.60 9.97 8.85
CA PRO A 48 7.28 8.74 8.11
C PRO A 48 7.02 8.92 6.60
N ASN A 49 7.05 7.82 5.83
CA ASN A 49 6.71 7.79 4.40
C ASN A 49 5.22 8.04 4.14
N HIS A 50 4.35 7.63 5.08
CA HIS A 50 2.92 7.89 5.03
C HIS A 50 2.33 7.93 6.44
N LEU A 51 1.32 8.79 6.64
CA LEU A 51 0.52 8.82 7.87
C LEU A 51 -0.70 7.86 7.77
N ASP A 52 -1.69 8.00 8.65
CA ASP A 52 -2.72 6.98 8.90
C ASP A 52 -3.69 6.71 7.73
N ASP A 53 -3.77 7.61 6.76
CA ASP A 53 -4.79 7.57 5.70
C ASP A 53 -4.30 6.93 4.39
N LEU A 54 -3.52 5.84 4.47
CA LEU A 54 -3.18 5.03 3.30
C LEU A 54 -4.23 3.95 3.10
N THR A 55 -4.92 4.00 1.96
CA THR A 55 -5.89 2.99 1.54
C THR A 55 -5.44 2.35 0.24
N ILE A 56 -5.39 1.03 0.23
CA ILE A 56 -5.10 0.21 -0.96
C ILE A 56 -6.35 -0.62 -1.24
N TRP A 57 -6.93 -0.41 -2.41
CA TRP A 57 -8.19 -1.02 -2.82
C TRP A 57 -8.01 -1.74 -4.15
N ASN A 58 -8.31 -3.04 -4.17
CA ASN A 58 -8.22 -3.89 -5.36
C ASN A 58 -6.89 -3.79 -6.13
N MET A 59 -5.77 -3.64 -5.42
CA MET A 59 -4.46 -3.66 -6.04
C MET A 59 -4.15 -5.06 -6.60
N TYR A 60 -3.82 -5.14 -7.90
CA TYR A 60 -3.30 -6.35 -8.53
C TYR A 60 -1.77 -6.32 -8.51
N SER A 61 -1.14 -7.14 -7.67
CA SER A 61 0.31 -7.32 -7.68
C SER A 61 0.71 -8.31 -8.76
N GLU A 62 1.43 -7.84 -9.78
CA GLU A 62 2.09 -8.72 -10.75
C GLU A 62 3.40 -9.28 -10.21
N ARG A 63 3.98 -8.60 -9.20
CA ARG A 63 5.20 -9.05 -8.56
C ARG A 63 5.34 -8.54 -7.13
N SER A 64 5.40 -9.43 -6.15
CA SER A 64 5.51 -9.12 -4.73
C SER A 64 6.90 -9.49 -4.19
N ARG A 65 7.55 -8.60 -3.43
CA ARG A 65 8.74 -8.96 -2.65
C ARG A 65 8.73 -8.34 -1.26
N THR A 66 9.09 -9.17 -0.29
CA THR A 66 9.38 -8.76 1.08
C THR A 66 10.88 -8.50 1.24
N ALA A 67 11.23 -7.60 2.15
CA ALA A 67 12.61 -7.38 2.52
C ALA A 67 13.08 -8.45 3.51
N SER A 68 14.30 -8.94 3.35
CA SER A 68 14.92 -9.91 4.26
C SER A 68 15.59 -9.23 5.46
N GLY A 69 15.61 -9.91 6.61
CA GLY A 69 16.07 -9.35 7.89
C GLY A 69 15.00 -8.52 8.61
N ASN A 70 15.32 -8.04 9.81
CA ASN A 70 14.55 -7.19 10.75
C ASN A 70 13.00 -7.20 10.77
N SER A 71 12.46 -7.28 11.99
CA SER A 71 11.06 -7.05 12.47
C SER A 71 9.97 -8.00 12.00
N ALA A 72 9.85 -8.27 10.70
CA ALA A 72 8.80 -9.13 10.19
C ALA A 72 9.22 -10.61 10.21
N PRO A 73 8.27 -11.55 10.38
CA PRO A 73 8.50 -12.94 10.03
C PRO A 73 8.98 -13.06 8.57
N ALA A 74 9.85 -14.04 8.29
CA ALA A 74 10.36 -14.24 6.95
C ALA A 74 9.22 -14.45 5.95
N GLY A 75 9.23 -13.69 4.85
CA GLY A 75 8.19 -13.78 3.82
C GLY A 75 6.92 -12.98 4.12
N VAL A 76 6.87 -12.19 5.20
CA VAL A 76 5.75 -11.31 5.54
C VAL A 76 6.14 -9.85 5.36
N PHE A 77 5.23 -9.05 4.81
CA PHE A 77 5.44 -7.64 4.51
C PHE A 77 5.11 -6.77 5.74
N ASP A 78 6.11 -6.13 6.33
CA ASP A 78 5.92 -5.10 7.36
C ASP A 78 5.75 -3.71 6.76
N TRP A 79 4.93 -2.88 7.42
CA TRP A 79 4.65 -1.48 7.09
C TRP A 79 5.54 -0.52 7.90
N TRP A 80 5.94 -0.95 9.08
CA TRP A 80 6.85 -0.23 9.97
C TRP A 80 8.02 -1.13 10.37
N ARG A 81 9.16 -0.95 9.69
CA ARG A 81 10.32 -1.84 9.86
C ARG A 81 11.16 -1.46 11.07
N ILE A 82 11.10 -2.23 12.16
CA ILE A 82 11.89 -2.03 13.38
C ILE A 82 13.40 -2.19 13.08
N GLY A 83 14.23 -1.36 13.69
CA GLY A 83 15.69 -1.42 13.50
C GLY A 83 16.17 -0.98 12.11
N PHE A 84 15.27 -0.51 11.24
CA PHE A 84 15.60 0.12 9.96
C PHE A 84 15.11 1.57 9.98
N LYS A 85 15.92 2.51 9.46
CA LYS A 85 15.57 3.94 9.49
C LYS A 85 14.42 4.24 8.55
N GLY A 86 14.47 3.76 7.31
CA GLY A 86 13.40 3.94 6.32
C GLY A 86 12.21 3.01 6.53
N TRP A 87 11.28 3.05 5.58
CA TRP A 87 10.10 2.16 5.54
C TRP A 87 9.18 2.32 6.75
N LYS A 88 8.55 3.49 6.84
CA LYS A 88 7.74 3.92 7.97
C LYS A 88 6.36 4.35 7.49
N PHE A 89 5.40 3.44 7.55
CA PHE A 89 4.00 3.70 7.23
C PHE A 89 3.19 3.45 8.50
N LEU A 90 2.33 4.40 8.86
CA LEU A 90 1.28 4.09 9.83
C LEU A 90 0.33 3.03 9.24
N PRO A 91 -0.38 2.27 10.09
CA PRO A 91 -1.16 1.11 9.65
C PRO A 91 -2.17 1.43 8.54
N PRO A 92 -2.03 0.85 7.34
CA PRO A 92 -2.95 1.14 6.23
C PRO A 92 -4.24 0.34 6.30
N VAL A 93 -5.20 0.73 5.47
CA VAL A 93 -6.36 -0.08 5.08
C VAL A 93 -6.04 -0.78 3.75
N ILE A 94 -6.16 -2.10 3.72
CA ILE A 94 -5.89 -2.92 2.54
C ILE A 94 -7.12 -3.80 2.30
N VAL A 95 -7.73 -3.66 1.13
CA VAL A 95 -8.92 -4.43 0.77
C VAL A 95 -8.79 -4.94 -0.65
N GLY A 96 -9.05 -6.24 -0.84
CA GLY A 96 -9.05 -6.88 -2.15
C GLY A 96 -7.69 -6.94 -2.84
N PHE A 97 -6.59 -6.86 -2.09
CA PHE A 97 -5.25 -7.09 -2.65
C PHE A 97 -5.18 -8.49 -3.27
N HIS A 98 -4.71 -8.62 -4.51
CA HIS A 98 -4.68 -9.91 -5.22
C HIS A 98 -3.54 -9.97 -6.26
N GLY A 99 -3.39 -11.10 -6.94
CA GLY A 99 -2.26 -11.36 -7.86
C GLY A 99 -1.21 -12.27 -7.21
N GLU A 100 0.08 -11.91 -7.30
CA GLU A 100 1.15 -12.67 -6.63
C GLU A 100 0.97 -12.64 -5.10
N PRO A 101 0.85 -13.81 -4.44
CA PRO A 101 0.54 -13.89 -3.02
C PRO A 101 1.49 -13.06 -2.14
N LEU A 102 0.91 -12.31 -1.19
CA LEU A 102 1.66 -11.52 -0.23
C LEU A 102 0.88 -11.42 1.08
N ASN A 103 1.54 -11.75 2.20
CA ASN A 103 0.97 -11.61 3.53
C ASN A 103 1.49 -10.33 4.19
N PHE A 104 0.64 -9.65 4.96
CA PHE A 104 1.00 -8.47 5.73
C PHE A 104 1.14 -8.80 7.22
N VAL A 105 2.02 -8.09 7.94
CA VAL A 105 2.07 -8.15 9.40
C VAL A 105 0.78 -7.56 9.96
N GLN A 106 -0.05 -8.39 10.58
CA GLN A 106 -1.43 -8.04 10.95
C GLN A 106 -1.49 -6.95 12.02
N GLU A 107 -0.50 -6.88 12.91
CA GLU A 107 -0.41 -5.84 13.92
C GLU A 107 -0.01 -4.47 13.35
N GLN A 108 0.39 -4.42 12.07
CA GLN A 108 0.82 -3.21 11.38
C GLN A 108 -0.14 -2.78 10.26
N VAL A 109 -1.35 -3.34 10.24
CA VAL A 109 -2.44 -2.93 9.35
C VAL A 109 -3.65 -2.55 10.19
N LYS A 110 -4.43 -1.61 9.68
CA LYS A 110 -5.72 -1.20 10.28
C LYS A 110 -6.83 -2.15 9.84
N LEU A 111 -6.75 -2.61 8.60
CA LEU A 111 -7.64 -3.59 7.99
C LEU A 111 -6.88 -4.33 6.88
N ASP A 112 -7.02 -5.65 6.84
CA ASP A 112 -6.61 -6.52 5.74
C ASP A 112 -7.80 -7.43 5.41
N GLU A 113 -8.58 -7.06 4.39
CA GLU A 113 -9.82 -7.74 4.02
C GLU A 113 -9.75 -8.30 2.60
N SER A 114 -10.23 -9.53 2.42
CA SER A 114 -10.27 -10.20 1.12
C SER A 114 -8.90 -10.32 0.43
N ASN A 115 -7.82 -10.53 1.19
CA ASN A 115 -6.50 -10.76 0.62
C ASN A 115 -6.48 -12.04 -0.25
N GLY A 116 -5.99 -11.90 -1.47
CA GLY A 116 -6.01 -12.91 -2.52
C GLY A 116 -7.24 -12.88 -3.43
N THR A 117 -8.24 -12.02 -3.17
CA THR A 117 -9.47 -11.96 -3.99
C THR A 117 -9.99 -10.52 -4.10
N PRO A 118 -10.22 -9.99 -5.31
CA PRO A 118 -10.78 -8.63 -5.47
C PRO A 118 -12.20 -8.54 -4.88
N VAL A 119 -12.58 -7.33 -4.48
CA VAL A 119 -13.90 -7.00 -3.93
C VAL A 119 -14.73 -6.14 -4.88
N GLU A 120 -16.05 -6.11 -4.66
CA GLU A 120 -16.94 -5.11 -5.25
C GLU A 120 -17.31 -4.04 -4.20
N PRO A 121 -17.39 -2.75 -4.56
CA PRO A 121 -17.14 -2.19 -5.90
C PRO A 121 -15.67 -2.29 -6.32
N GLN A 122 -15.42 -2.49 -7.62
CA GLN A 122 -14.05 -2.59 -8.13
C GLN A 122 -13.18 -1.36 -7.81
N SER A 123 -13.79 -0.18 -7.81
CA SER A 123 -13.13 1.09 -7.51
C SER A 123 -13.84 1.81 -6.37
N LEU A 124 -13.11 2.05 -5.29
CA LEU A 124 -13.64 2.83 -4.17
C LEU A 124 -13.81 4.30 -4.57
N TYR A 125 -12.94 4.82 -5.44
CA TYR A 125 -13.04 6.17 -5.95
C TYR A 125 -14.33 6.37 -6.77
N GLU A 126 -14.62 5.47 -7.72
CA GLU A 126 -15.82 5.55 -8.55
C GLU A 126 -17.09 5.43 -7.70
N ALA A 127 -17.15 4.48 -6.75
CA ALA A 127 -18.28 4.33 -5.85
C ALA A 127 -18.52 5.57 -4.97
N GLN A 128 -17.46 6.22 -4.50
CA GLN A 128 -17.57 7.48 -3.77
C GLN A 128 -18.01 8.63 -4.67
N LEU A 129 -17.56 8.66 -5.92
CA LEU A 129 -17.92 9.68 -6.89
C LEU A 129 -19.40 9.59 -7.25
N GLU A 130 -19.89 8.39 -7.59
CA GLU A 130 -21.31 8.10 -7.85
C GLU A 130 -22.17 8.56 -6.66
N LYS A 131 -21.81 8.14 -5.43
CA LYS A 131 -22.55 8.55 -4.23
C LYS A 131 -22.62 10.08 -4.03
N ARG A 132 -21.61 10.82 -4.47
CA ARG A 132 -21.55 12.28 -4.33
C ARG A 132 -22.33 13.00 -5.43
N LEU A 133 -22.36 12.43 -6.63
CA LEU A 133 -22.93 13.09 -7.81
C LEU A 133 -24.37 12.65 -8.12
N GLY A 134 -24.81 11.51 -7.59
CA GLY A 134 -26.10 10.88 -7.92
C GLY A 134 -26.05 10.20 -9.28
#